data_AF-A0A0C1Y5K1-F1
#
_entry.id   AF-A0A0C1Y5K1-F1
#
_cell.length_a   1.000
_cell.length_b   1.000
_cell.length_c   1.000
_cell.angle_alpha   90.00
_cell.angle_beta   90.00
_cell.angle_gamma   90.00
#
_symmetry.space_group_name_H-M   'P 1'
#
loop_
_entity.id
_entity.type
_entity.pdbx_description
1 polymer ?
#
loop_
_entity_poly.entity_id
_entity_poly.type
_entity_poly.pdbx_seq_one_letter_code
_entity_poly.pdbx_strand_id
1 'polypeptide(L)'
;MRPRTTVCICQRGFSLVSAIFLLVVLAALGAVIAHISSAQHTSSALDLQGERAYQAARAGVEWGLYRQLINNSCQAGPIPFVPPASTLSAFTVSVTCTSTNFAATSTGIAAVRIQATACNKPVNGNCPGDAGGTYYVERQVQVDLGG
;
A
#
# COMPACT_ATOMS: atom_id res chain seq x y z
N MET A 1 47.01 63.98 19.17
CA MET A 1 47.27 62.72 18.43
C MET A 1 48.00 61.74 19.34
N ARG A 2 47.35 60.64 19.77
CA ARG A 2 47.94 59.33 20.14
C ARG A 2 46.81 58.32 20.43
N PRO A 3 47.06 57.00 20.30
CA PRO A 3 46.52 56.17 19.22
C PRO A 3 45.40 55.22 19.68
N ARG A 4 44.63 54.72 18.71
CA ARG A 4 43.58 53.70 18.85
C ARG A 4 44.17 52.40 19.42
N THR A 5 43.61 51.90 20.52
CA THR A 5 43.83 50.53 21.01
C THR A 5 42.99 49.55 20.20
N THR A 6 43.68 48.84 19.31
CA THR A 6 43.21 47.71 18.53
C THR A 6 42.82 46.55 19.45
N VAL A 7 41.65 45.97 19.24
CA VAL A 7 41.21 44.73 19.89
C VAL A 7 42.12 43.59 19.42
N CYS A 8 42.92 43.02 20.33
CA CYS A 8 43.68 41.80 20.07
C CYS A 8 42.78 40.57 20.23
N ILE A 9 42.30 40.02 19.12
CA ILE A 9 41.67 38.70 19.10
C ILE A 9 42.73 37.69 18.66
N CYS A 10 43.55 37.24 19.61
CA CYS A 10 44.49 36.14 19.36
C CYS A 10 43.95 34.85 19.98
N GLN A 11 42.94 34.27 19.33
CA GLN A 11 42.56 32.86 19.49
C GLN A 11 42.26 32.28 18.09
N ARG A 12 43.31 32.04 17.29
CA ARG A 12 43.22 31.52 15.92
C ARG A 12 43.14 29.98 15.82
N GLY A 13 43.08 29.27 16.96
CA GLY A 13 43.04 27.80 17.00
C GLY A 13 41.71 27.19 17.48
N PHE A 14 41.08 27.78 18.50
CA PHE A 14 39.86 27.21 19.11
C PHE A 14 38.61 27.40 18.22
N SER A 15 38.51 28.52 17.49
CA SER A 15 37.35 28.80 16.65
C SER A 15 37.25 27.89 15.42
N LEU A 16 38.40 27.41 14.91
CA LEU A 16 38.43 26.54 13.74
C LEU A 16 37.91 25.14 14.08
N VAL A 17 38.30 24.62 15.25
CA VAL A 17 37.83 23.31 15.74
C VAL A 17 36.34 23.37 16.08
N SER A 18 35.86 24.44 16.73
CA SER A 18 34.44 24.59 17.03
C SER A 18 33.58 24.79 15.78
N ALA A 19 34.08 25.52 14.77
CA ALA A 19 33.37 25.68 13.49
C ALA A 19 33.21 24.35 12.75
N ILE A 20 34.27 23.53 12.67
CA ILE A 20 34.18 22.19 12.05
C ILE A 20 33.22 21.30 12.82
N PHE A 21 33.27 21.32 14.15
CA PHE A 21 32.34 20.55 14.98
C PHE A 21 30.88 20.92 14.67
N LEU A 22 30.57 22.22 14.61
CA LEU A 22 29.22 22.69 14.25
C LEU A 22 28.81 22.26 12.84
N LEU A 23 29.70 22.34 11.85
CA LEU A 23 29.41 21.88 10.49
C LEU A 23 29.09 20.38 10.43
N VAL A 24 29.85 19.56 11.16
CA VAL A 24 29.62 18.10 11.22
C VAL A 24 28.26 17.81 11.87
N VAL A 25 27.91 18.50 12.95
CA VAL A 25 26.60 18.32 13.61
C VAL A 25 25.46 18.75 12.69
N LEU A 26 25.58 19.91 12.02
CA LEU A 26 24.56 20.38 11.08
C LEU A 26 24.42 19.44 9.88
N ALA A 27 25.54 18.92 9.35
CA ALA A 27 25.52 17.93 8.27
C ALA A 27 24.83 16.63 8.70
N ALA A 28 25.11 16.13 9.91
CA ALA A 28 24.45 14.94 10.46
C ALA A 28 22.94 15.15 10.62
N LEU A 29 22.52 16.30 11.15
CA LEU A 29 21.10 16.66 11.27
C LEU A 29 20.43 16.78 9.89
N GLY A 30 21.09 17.42 8.92
CA GLY A 30 20.60 17.53 7.55
C GLY A 30 20.41 16.17 6.89
N ALA A 31 21.35 15.23 7.09
CA ALA A 31 21.25 13.87 6.57
C ALA A 31 20.05 13.10 7.15
N VAL A 32 19.81 13.23 8.46
CA VAL A 32 18.64 12.61 9.12
C VAL A 32 17.33 13.18 8.59
N ILE A 33 17.23 14.51 8.43
CA ILE A 33 16.03 15.15 7.89
C ILE A 33 15.76 14.69 6.45
N ALA A 34 16.79 14.62 5.60
CA ALA A 34 16.67 14.13 4.23
C ALA A 34 16.18 12.68 4.18
N HIS A 35 16.66 11.82 5.08
CA HIS A 35 16.21 10.43 5.20
C HIS A 35 14.74 10.33 5.66
N ILE A 36 14.31 11.18 6.59
CA ILE A 36 12.89 11.22 7.01
C ILE A 36 12.00 11.69 5.86
N SER A 37 12.42 12.73 5.14
CA SER A 37 11.67 13.26 3.99
C SER A 37 11.51 12.21 2.88
N SER A 38 12.57 11.46 2.55
CA SER A 38 12.46 10.39 1.54
C SER A 38 11.52 9.27 2.01
N ALA A 39 11.60 8.88 3.28
CA ALA A 39 10.70 7.90 3.87
C ALA A 39 9.23 8.36 3.81
N GLN A 40 8.96 9.64 4.13
CA GLN A 40 7.61 10.22 4.06
C GLN A 40 7.01 10.15 2.65
N HIS A 41 7.79 10.47 1.60
CA HIS A 41 7.32 10.35 0.22
C HIS A 41 6.95 8.90 -0.14
N THR A 42 7.74 7.92 0.30
CA THR A 42 7.45 6.50 0.03
C THR A 42 6.21 6.02 0.78
N SER A 43 6.02 6.42 2.03
CA SER A 43 4.82 6.07 2.81
C SER A 43 3.56 6.63 2.16
N SER A 44 3.55 7.91 1.77
CA SER A 44 2.38 8.49 1.09
C SER A 44 2.07 7.79 -0.24
N ALA A 45 3.09 7.34 -0.98
CA ALA A 45 2.88 6.58 -2.20
C ALA A 45 2.26 5.20 -1.93
N LEU A 46 2.68 4.52 -0.85
CA LEU A 46 2.12 3.23 -0.43
C LEU A 46 0.68 3.37 0.06
N ASP A 47 0.34 4.44 0.79
CA ASP A 47 -1.02 4.71 1.23
C ASP A 47 -1.97 4.86 0.03
N LEU A 48 -1.56 5.65 -0.98
CA LEU A 48 -2.31 5.80 -2.23
C LEU A 48 -2.45 4.48 -3.00
N GLN A 49 -1.41 3.65 -3.03
CA GLN A 49 -1.49 2.33 -3.65
C GLN A 49 -2.44 1.40 -2.89
N GLY A 50 -2.47 1.49 -1.56
CA GLY A 50 -3.40 0.77 -0.69
C GLY A 50 -4.86 1.12 -0.99
N GLU A 51 -5.15 2.40 -1.19
CA GLU A 51 -6.49 2.86 -1.59
C GLU A 51 -6.89 2.38 -2.98
N ARG A 52 -5.99 2.46 -3.96
CA ARG A 52 -6.25 1.96 -5.32
C ARG A 52 -6.50 0.46 -5.34
N ALA A 53 -5.72 -0.32 -4.58
CA ALA A 53 -5.95 -1.75 -4.40
C ALA A 53 -7.33 -2.02 -3.79
N TYR A 54 -7.74 -1.24 -2.79
CA TYR A 54 -9.06 -1.37 -2.17
C TYR A 54 -10.19 -1.09 -3.16
N GLN A 55 -10.10 -0.01 -3.94
CA GLN A 55 -11.09 0.31 -4.96
C GLN A 55 -11.14 -0.77 -6.06
N ALA A 56 -9.99 -1.34 -6.44
CA ALA A 56 -9.93 -2.43 -7.40
C ALA A 56 -10.59 -3.72 -6.88
N ALA A 57 -10.32 -4.09 -5.63
CA ALA A 57 -10.97 -5.22 -4.98
C ALA A 57 -12.48 -5.03 -4.86
N ARG A 58 -12.93 -3.82 -4.49
CA ARG A 58 -14.36 -3.49 -4.41
C ARG A 58 -15.06 -3.68 -5.76
N ALA A 59 -14.49 -3.15 -6.85
CA ALA A 59 -15.02 -3.34 -8.19
C ALA A 59 -15.07 -4.83 -8.58
N GLY A 60 -14.07 -5.62 -8.18
CA GLY A 60 -14.06 -7.07 -8.38
C GLY A 60 -15.17 -7.80 -7.62
N VAL A 61 -15.45 -7.41 -6.37
CA VAL A 61 -16.58 -7.97 -5.61
C VAL A 61 -17.92 -7.60 -6.24
N GLU A 62 -18.11 -6.34 -6.64
CA GLU A 62 -19.34 -5.90 -7.30
C GLU A 62 -19.59 -6.67 -8.61
N TRP A 63 -18.54 -6.91 -9.38
CA TRP A 63 -18.60 -7.76 -10.56
C TRP A 63 -18.91 -9.23 -10.24
N GLY A 64 -18.30 -9.79 -9.19
CA GLY A 64 -18.59 -11.15 -8.73
C GLY A 64 -20.03 -11.30 -8.26
N LEU A 65 -20.52 -10.30 -7.53
CA LEU A 65 -21.90 -10.19 -7.06
C LEU A 65 -22.88 -10.12 -8.22
N TYR A 66 -22.61 -9.26 -9.21
CA TYR A 66 -23.40 -9.18 -10.44
C TYR A 66 -23.52 -10.54 -11.14
N ARG A 67 -22.41 -11.28 -11.28
CA ARG A 67 -22.42 -12.62 -11.87
C ARG A 67 -23.25 -13.60 -11.06
N GLN A 68 -23.17 -13.55 -9.73
CA GLN A 68 -23.95 -14.41 -8.88
C GLN A 68 -25.44 -14.11 -8.94
N LEU A 69 -25.85 -12.83 -8.90
CA LEU A 69 -27.27 -12.48 -8.89
C LEU A 69 -27.95 -12.66 -10.25
N ILE A 70 -27.25 -12.41 -11.35
CA ILE A 70 -27.87 -12.37 -12.68
C ILE A 70 -27.65 -13.68 -13.44
N ASN A 71 -26.44 -14.23 -13.39
CA ASN A 71 -26.10 -15.45 -14.12
C ASN A 71 -26.17 -16.71 -13.24
N ASN A 72 -26.46 -16.56 -11.94
CA ASN A 72 -26.43 -17.64 -10.94
C ASN A 72 -25.12 -18.46 -11.00
N SER A 73 -24.00 -17.80 -11.30
CA SER A 73 -22.71 -18.45 -11.55
C SER A 73 -21.74 -18.18 -10.39
N CYS A 74 -21.66 -19.11 -9.45
CA CYS A 74 -20.62 -19.14 -8.43
C CYS A 74 -19.54 -20.13 -8.88
N GLN A 75 -18.52 -19.64 -9.60
CA GLN A 75 -17.42 -20.49 -10.01
C GLN A 75 -16.38 -20.58 -8.87
N ALA A 76 -16.07 -21.81 -8.48
CA ALA A 76 -15.00 -22.06 -7.52
C ALA A 76 -13.64 -21.68 -8.12
N GLY A 77 -12.83 -20.97 -7.34
CA GLY A 77 -11.47 -20.56 -7.71
C GLY A 77 -11.34 -19.12 -8.21
N PRO A 78 -10.09 -18.63 -8.36
CA PRO A 78 -9.81 -17.24 -8.68
C PRO A 78 -10.09 -16.95 -10.15
N ILE A 79 -11.08 -16.11 -10.41
CA ILE A 79 -11.40 -15.59 -11.74
C ILE A 79 -10.71 -14.23 -11.90
N PRO A 80 -9.89 -14.04 -12.94
CA PRO A 80 -9.25 -12.75 -13.17
C PRO A 80 -10.30 -11.70 -13.56
N PHE A 81 -10.22 -10.54 -12.93
CA PHE A 81 -11.00 -9.35 -13.24
C PHE A 81 -10.04 -8.21 -13.59
N VAL A 82 -10.32 -7.52 -14.69
CA VAL A 82 -9.58 -6.32 -15.10
C VAL A 82 -10.46 -5.12 -14.81
N PRO A 83 -10.07 -4.25 -13.86
CA PRO A 83 -10.81 -3.02 -13.60
C PRO A 83 -10.83 -2.14 -14.86
N PRO A 84 -11.98 -1.55 -15.23
CA PRO A 84 -12.10 -0.73 -16.44
C PRO A 84 -11.34 0.61 -16.34
N ALA A 85 -10.99 1.05 -15.13
CA ALA A 85 -10.26 2.29 -14.89
C ALA A 85 -8.75 2.11 -15.14
N SER A 86 -8.18 2.93 -16.03
CA SER A 86 -6.75 2.89 -16.37
C SER A 86 -5.82 3.13 -15.17
N THR A 87 -6.27 3.87 -14.16
CA THR A 87 -5.55 4.13 -12.90
C THR A 87 -5.38 2.90 -12.01
N LEU A 88 -6.14 1.83 -12.28
CA LEU A 88 -6.09 0.55 -11.57
C LEU A 88 -5.38 -0.55 -12.37
N SER A 89 -4.90 -0.26 -13.58
CA SER A 89 -4.24 -1.23 -14.47
C SER A 89 -2.96 -1.86 -13.89
N ALA A 90 -2.34 -1.20 -12.89
CA ALA A 90 -1.19 -1.73 -12.17
C ALA A 90 -1.56 -2.82 -11.14
N PHE A 91 -2.85 -3.09 -10.93
CA PHE A 91 -3.34 -4.10 -10.00
C PHE A 91 -4.02 -5.24 -10.75
N THR A 92 -3.70 -6.46 -10.36
CA THR A 92 -4.44 -7.65 -10.76
C THR A 92 -5.53 -7.89 -9.73
N VAL A 93 -6.74 -8.24 -10.16
CA VAL A 93 -7.83 -8.62 -9.27
C VAL A 93 -8.23 -10.06 -9.53
N SER A 94 -8.29 -10.86 -8.47
CA SER A 94 -8.78 -12.25 -8.52
C SER A 94 -10.02 -12.37 -7.65
N VAL A 95 -11.14 -12.79 -8.26
CA VAL A 95 -12.43 -12.95 -7.60
C VAL A 95 -12.70 -14.43 -7.40
N THR A 96 -12.91 -14.83 -6.15
CA THR A 96 -13.22 -16.20 -5.75
C THR A 96 -14.62 -16.27 -5.18
N CYS A 97 -15.41 -17.24 -5.63
CA CYS A 97 -16.72 -17.53 -5.06
C CYS A 97 -16.71 -18.89 -4.36
N THR A 98 -17.23 -18.96 -3.14
CA THR A 98 -17.38 -20.20 -2.38
C THR A 98 -18.82 -20.33 -1.88
N SER A 99 -19.51 -21.41 -2.25
CA SER A 99 -20.85 -21.71 -1.78
C SER A 99 -20.81 -22.81 -0.73
N THR A 100 -21.43 -22.56 0.42
CA THR A 100 -21.58 -23.50 1.53
C THR A 100 -23.06 -23.76 1.77
N ASN A 101 -23.48 -25.01 1.64
CA ASN A 101 -24.86 -25.42 1.90
C ASN A 101 -25.00 -25.82 3.37
N PHE A 102 -25.89 -25.15 4.10
CA PHE A 102 -26.29 -25.55 5.44
C PHE A 102 -27.52 -26.46 5.35
N ALA A 103 -27.33 -27.75 5.61
CA ALA A 103 -28.40 -28.73 5.65
C ALA A 103 -29.09 -28.68 7.03
N ALA A 104 -29.94 -27.68 7.27
CA ALA A 104 -30.70 -27.58 8.52
C ALA A 104 -32.15 -28.11 8.42
N THR A 105 -32.72 -28.26 7.21
CA THR A 105 -34.05 -28.85 6.94
C THR A 105 -34.15 -29.17 5.43
N SER A 106 -35.25 -29.80 4.99
CA SER A 106 -35.51 -30.29 3.62
C SER A 106 -35.42 -29.26 2.48
N THR A 107 -35.20 -27.98 2.80
CA THR A 107 -34.79 -26.91 1.90
C THR A 107 -33.53 -26.26 2.48
N GLY A 108 -32.35 -26.77 2.09
CA GLY A 108 -31.08 -26.24 2.61
C GLY A 108 -30.89 -24.76 2.28
N ILE A 109 -30.28 -24.00 3.19
CA ILE A 109 -29.90 -22.60 2.96
C ILE A 109 -28.47 -22.59 2.39
N ALA A 110 -28.31 -22.07 1.19
CA ALA A 110 -26.99 -21.89 0.57
C ALA A 110 -26.43 -20.51 0.95
N ALA A 111 -25.36 -20.47 1.74
CA ALA A 111 -24.58 -19.26 1.90
C ALA A 111 -23.51 -19.18 0.81
N VAL A 112 -23.35 -18.01 0.20
CA VAL A 112 -22.38 -17.76 -0.85
C VAL A 112 -21.47 -16.62 -0.41
N ARG A 113 -20.18 -16.90 -0.31
CA ARG A 113 -19.13 -15.90 -0.07
C ARG A 113 -18.47 -15.54 -1.38
N ILE A 114 -18.41 -14.25 -1.66
CA ILE A 114 -17.69 -13.67 -2.80
C ILE A 114 -16.56 -12.84 -2.23
N GLN A 115 -15.33 -13.20 -2.58
CA GLN A 115 -14.12 -12.51 -2.16
C GLN A 115 -13.37 -12.03 -3.39
N ALA A 116 -12.93 -10.77 -3.40
CA ALA A 116 -12.03 -10.26 -4.40
C ALA A 116 -10.73 -9.79 -3.74
N THR A 117 -9.62 -10.21 -4.34
CA THR A 117 -8.27 -9.89 -3.90
C THR A 117 -7.59 -9.09 -4.99
N ALA A 118 -7.15 -7.87 -4.67
CA ALA A 118 -6.37 -7.03 -5.56
C ALA A 118 -4.92 -6.95 -5.09
N CYS A 119 -3.96 -7.21 -5.99
CA CYS A 119 -2.53 -7.21 -5.69
C CYS A 119 -1.72 -6.54 -6.81
N ASN A 120 -0.62 -5.88 -6.45
CA ASN A 120 0.27 -5.21 -7.42
C ASN A 120 1.36 -6.12 -8.01
N LYS A 121 1.64 -7.26 -7.36
CA LYS A 121 2.62 -8.26 -7.82
C LYS A 121 1.99 -9.65 -7.87
N PRO A 122 1.20 -9.97 -8.90
CA PRO A 122 0.55 -11.27 -9.01
C PRO A 122 1.56 -12.40 -9.20
N VAL A 123 1.25 -13.58 -8.66
CA VAL A 123 1.98 -14.82 -8.93
C VAL A 123 1.20 -15.60 -9.97
N ASN A 124 1.84 -15.97 -11.08
CA ASN A 124 1.19 -16.65 -12.21
C ASN A 124 -0.05 -15.91 -12.77
N GLY A 125 -0.10 -14.58 -12.66
CA GLY A 125 -1.21 -13.77 -13.15
C GLY A 125 -2.44 -13.70 -12.23
N ASN A 126 -2.34 -14.21 -11.00
CA ASN A 126 -3.41 -14.19 -10.01
C ASN A 126 -2.96 -13.63 -8.67
N CYS A 127 -3.93 -13.24 -7.84
CA CYS A 127 -3.74 -12.92 -6.43
C CYS A 127 -4.23 -14.10 -5.56
N PRO A 128 -3.65 -14.34 -4.37
CA PRO A 128 -2.62 -13.53 -3.69
C PRO A 128 -1.27 -13.53 -4.42
N GLY A 129 -0.57 -12.40 -4.30
CA GLY A 129 0.67 -12.11 -4.98
C GLY A 129 1.93 -12.44 -4.17
N ASP A 130 3.09 -11.96 -4.63
CA ASP A 130 4.37 -12.16 -3.94
C ASP A 130 4.50 -11.26 -2.71
N ALA A 131 4.09 -11.81 -1.55
CA ALA A 131 4.16 -11.14 -0.25
C ALA A 131 5.59 -10.77 0.19
N GLY A 132 6.63 -11.37 -0.42
CA GLY A 132 8.03 -11.02 -0.17
C GLY A 132 8.54 -9.83 -1.00
N GLY A 133 7.74 -9.34 -1.95
CA GLY A 133 8.13 -8.28 -2.86
C GLY A 133 8.30 -6.93 -2.16
N THR A 134 9.34 -6.18 -2.52
CA THR A 134 9.48 -4.77 -2.09
C THR A 134 8.27 -3.96 -2.58
N TYR A 135 7.71 -3.11 -1.71
CA TYR A 135 6.50 -2.32 -1.98
C TYR A 135 5.28 -3.17 -2.38
N TYR A 136 5.17 -4.39 -1.85
CA TYR A 136 4.00 -5.23 -2.04
C TYR A 136 2.75 -4.63 -1.41
N VAL A 137 1.65 -4.58 -2.16
CA VAL A 137 0.35 -4.11 -1.68
C VAL A 137 -0.72 -5.11 -2.12
N GLU A 138 -1.49 -5.58 -1.14
CA GLU A 138 -2.67 -6.42 -1.36
C GLU A 138 -3.85 -5.90 -0.54
N ARG A 139 -5.04 -5.94 -1.13
CA ARG A 139 -6.30 -5.68 -0.43
C ARG A 139 -7.33 -6.74 -0.79
N GLN A 140 -8.07 -7.17 0.22
CA GLN A 140 -9.14 -8.14 0.09
C GLN A 140 -10.46 -7.52 0.53
N VAL A 141 -11.51 -7.73 -0.26
CA VAL A 141 -12.89 -7.35 0.06
C VAL A 141 -13.75 -8.59 -0.09
N GLN A 142 -14.67 -8.80 0.85
CA GLN A 142 -15.56 -9.96 0.86
C GLN A 142 -17.00 -9.57 1.16
N VAL A 143 -17.94 -10.30 0.56
CA VAL A 143 -19.38 -10.18 0.77
C VAL A 143 -19.96 -11.57 0.94
N ASP A 144 -20.76 -11.74 2.00
CA ASP A 144 -21.48 -12.97 2.31
C ASP A 144 -22.96 -12.79 1.99
N LEU A 145 -23.51 -13.71 1.19
CA LEU A 145 -24.91 -13.80 0.80
C LEU A 145 -25.49 -15.04 1.46
N GLY A 146 -26.23 -14.90 2.54
CA GLY A 146 -26.78 -16.04 3.28
C GLY A 146 -27.18 -15.62 4.68
N GLY A 147 -28.45 -15.30 4.84
CA GLY A 147 -29.13 -14.99 6.10
C GLY A 147 -30.58 -15.41 5.99
#